data_AF-A0A176Y8U5-F1
#
_entry.id   AF-A0A176Y8U5-F1
#
_cell.length_a   1.000
_cell.length_b   1.000
_cell.length_c   1.000
_cell.angle_alpha   90.00
_cell.angle_beta   90.00
_cell.angle_gamma   90.00
#
_symmetry.space_group_name_H-M   'P 1'
#
loop_
_entity.id
_entity.type
_entity.pdbx_description
1 polymer ?
#
loop_
_entity_poly.entity_id
_entity_poly.type
_entity_poly.pdbx_seq_one_letter_code
_entity_poly.pdbx_strand_id
1 'polypeptide(L)'
;MIGITLTADQICNAPIEVRRWIEHEVIAGLRLAPQARASSPPRIARPAICSEDEMAAIFGRLRGMPVALSVLFEFRLPGINFGDPPVKSFRLMDILHNSKLQGIEQVMTGLDAISKALADLRGDPGVCFCDFDSEGHCFLAPETQASIAKLWHDIVVQQEPPADTRREPMLRSAG
;
A
#
# COMPACT_ATOMS: atom_id res chain seq x y z
N MET A 1 35.82 25.69 -6.96
CA MET A 1 34.88 24.75 -6.32
C MET A 1 34.56 25.32 -4.95
N ILE A 2 33.31 25.72 -4.70
CA ILE A 2 32.90 26.33 -3.43
C ILE A 2 32.39 25.18 -2.56
N GLY A 3 33.10 24.86 -1.48
CA GLY A 3 32.67 23.89 -0.48
C GLY A 3 31.93 24.60 0.66
N ILE A 4 30.76 24.10 1.01
CA ILE A 4 30.01 24.55 2.18
C ILE A 4 30.11 23.46 3.23
N THR A 5 30.59 23.80 4.43
CA THR A 5 30.64 22.87 5.56
C THR A 5 29.44 23.13 6.46
N LEU A 6 28.56 22.13 6.59
CA LEU A 6 27.40 22.17 7.46
C LEU A 6 27.61 21.20 8.63
N THR A 7 27.23 21.60 9.84
CA THR A 7 27.20 20.69 10.99
C THR A 7 25.90 19.89 11.03
N ALA A 8 25.90 18.74 11.73
CA ALA A 8 24.70 17.91 11.88
C ALA A 8 23.52 18.69 12.51
N ASP A 9 23.80 19.57 13.47
CA ASP A 9 22.79 20.43 14.10
C ASP A 9 22.18 21.43 13.10
N GLN A 10 22.99 22.03 12.24
CA GLN A 10 22.52 22.96 11.20
C GLN A 10 21.62 22.26 10.18
N ILE A 11 21.88 20.98 9.88
CA ILE A 11 21.05 20.18 8.97
C ILE A 11 19.70 19.85 9.62
N CYS A 12 19.71 19.44 10.89
CA CYS A 12 18.50 19.12 11.65
C CYS A 12 17.59 20.34 11.85
N ASN A 13 18.17 21.52 12.06
CA ASN A 13 17.45 22.76 12.30
C ASN A 13 17.14 23.56 11.01
N ALA A 14 17.54 23.08 9.84
CA ALA A 14 17.25 23.72 8.56
C ALA A 14 15.75 23.66 8.21
N PRO A 15 15.24 24.62 7.40
CA PRO A 15 13.92 24.54 6.77
C PRO A 15 13.72 23.21 6.03
N ILE A 16 12.48 22.72 6.00
CA ILE A 16 12.17 21.37 5.52
C ILE A 16 12.56 21.18 4.04
N GLU A 17 12.46 22.23 3.22
CA GLU A 17 12.87 22.22 1.82
C GLU A 17 14.38 22.02 1.68
N VAL A 18 15.15 22.69 2.53
CA VAL A 18 16.62 22.61 2.56
C VAL A 18 17.08 21.24 3.03
N ARG A 19 16.43 20.69 4.05
CA ARG A 19 16.76 19.34 4.56
C ARG A 19 16.53 18.26 3.50
N ARG A 20 15.38 18.30 2.82
CA ARG A 20 15.06 17.37 1.71
C ARG A 20 16.05 17.49 0.55
N TRP A 21 16.48 18.71 0.23
CA TRP A 21 17.49 18.94 -0.80
C TRP A 21 18.85 18.35 -0.40
N ILE A 22 19.29 18.55 0.86
CA ILE A 22 20.54 17.97 1.37
C ILE A 22 20.48 16.43 1.35
N GLU A 23 19.37 15.82 1.78
CA GLU A 23 19.17 14.37 1.72
C GLU A 23 19.30 13.83 0.29
N HIS A 24 18.67 14.50 -0.68
CA HIS A 24 18.75 14.12 -2.09
C HIS A 24 20.19 14.20 -2.62
N GLU A 25 20.89 15.31 -2.37
CA GLU A 25 22.27 15.52 -2.83
C GLU A 25 23.26 14.56 -2.18
N VAL A 26 23.07 14.20 -0.90
CA VAL A 26 23.91 13.22 -0.21
C VAL A 26 23.69 11.81 -0.77
N ILE A 27 22.44 11.41 -1.04
CA ILE A 27 22.13 10.11 -1.67
C ILE A 27 22.73 10.02 -3.07
N ALA A 28 22.60 11.10 -3.86
CA ALA A 28 23.16 11.19 -5.20
C ALA A 28 24.70 11.18 -5.18
N GLY A 29 25.31 11.97 -4.28
CA GLY A 29 26.76 12.14 -4.17
C GLY A 29 27.50 10.93 -3.59
N LEU A 30 26.90 10.22 -2.63
CA LEU A 30 27.49 9.01 -2.05
C LEU A 30 27.24 7.76 -2.91
N ARG A 31 26.52 7.87 -4.05
CA ARG A 31 26.04 6.72 -4.84
C ARG A 31 25.40 5.66 -3.93
N LEU A 32 24.69 6.11 -2.88
CA LEU A 32 23.85 5.27 -2.03
C LEU A 32 22.49 4.98 -2.68
N ALA A 33 22.23 5.60 -3.84
CA ALA A 33 21.32 5.00 -4.80
C ALA A 33 21.71 3.53 -5.00
N PRO A 34 20.76 2.57 -4.94
CA PRO A 34 21.08 1.17 -5.13
C PRO A 34 21.92 1.02 -6.41
N GLN A 35 23.19 0.62 -6.26
CA GLN A 35 23.91 0.09 -7.40
C GLN A 35 23.10 -1.13 -7.83
N ALA A 36 22.43 -1.01 -8.97
CA ALA A 36 21.92 -2.14 -9.71
C ALA A 36 23.14 -3.01 -10.05
N ARG A 37 23.49 -3.93 -9.12
CA ARG A 37 24.26 -5.09 -9.46
C ARG A 37 23.46 -5.77 -10.56
N ALA A 38 24.09 -5.95 -11.71
CA ALA A 38 23.62 -6.81 -12.77
C ALA A 38 23.63 -8.26 -12.27
N SER A 39 22.68 -8.57 -11.40
CA SER A 39 22.10 -9.90 -11.28
C SER A 39 21.16 -10.01 -12.48
N SER A 40 21.27 -11.07 -13.27
CA SER A 40 20.30 -11.42 -14.31
C SER A 40 18.88 -11.02 -13.88
N PRO A 41 18.06 -10.40 -14.74
CA PRO A 41 16.76 -9.91 -14.30
C PRO A 41 16.02 -11.09 -13.67
N PRO A 42 15.66 -11.05 -12.37
CA PRO A 42 14.56 -11.89 -11.94
C PRO A 42 13.43 -11.46 -12.89
N ARG A 43 12.78 -12.41 -13.56
CA ARG A 43 11.57 -12.07 -14.30
C ARG A 43 10.60 -11.49 -13.27
N ILE A 44 10.57 -10.16 -13.16
CA ILE A 44 9.56 -9.42 -12.41
C ILE A 44 8.28 -9.81 -13.13
N ALA A 45 7.51 -10.70 -12.52
CA ALA A 45 6.24 -11.14 -13.05
C ALA A 45 5.28 -9.98 -12.89
N ARG A 46 5.34 -9.04 -13.84
CA ARG A 46 4.67 -7.74 -13.80
C ARG A 46 3.32 -7.88 -13.09
N PRO A 47 3.16 -7.30 -11.88
CA PRO A 47 1.97 -7.48 -11.09
C PRO A 47 0.73 -7.15 -11.90
N ALA A 48 -0.33 -7.91 -11.69
CA ALA A 48 -1.58 -7.70 -12.38
C ALA A 48 -2.13 -6.31 -12.08
N ILE A 49 -2.55 -5.62 -13.14
CA ILE A 49 -3.37 -4.43 -13.02
C ILE A 49 -4.80 -4.89 -12.78
N CYS A 50 -5.35 -4.66 -11.59
CA CYS A 50 -6.73 -4.99 -11.26
C CYS A 50 -7.61 -3.74 -11.36
N SER A 51 -8.74 -3.88 -12.05
CA SER A 51 -9.80 -2.87 -12.09
C SER A 51 -10.60 -2.84 -10.78
N GLU A 52 -11.41 -1.81 -10.61
CA GLU A 52 -12.31 -1.66 -9.45
C GLU A 52 -13.30 -2.83 -9.32
N ASP A 53 -13.90 -3.27 -10.44
CA ASP A 53 -14.83 -4.41 -10.46
C ASP A 53 -14.16 -5.71 -10.02
N GLU A 54 -12.92 -5.94 -10.48
CA GLU A 54 -12.13 -7.10 -10.06
C GLU A 54 -11.78 -7.03 -8.57
N MET A 55 -11.40 -5.84 -8.08
CA MET A 55 -11.12 -5.64 -6.66
C MET A 55 -12.34 -5.86 -5.77
N ALA A 56 -13.52 -5.41 -6.21
CA ALA A 56 -14.78 -5.66 -5.51
C ALA A 56 -15.13 -7.16 -5.49
N ALA A 57 -14.89 -7.87 -6.59
CA ALA A 57 -15.09 -9.31 -6.68
C ALA A 57 -14.11 -10.09 -5.77
N ILE A 58 -12.83 -9.71 -5.75
CA ILE A 58 -11.81 -10.27 -4.85
C ILE A 58 -12.22 -10.03 -3.40
N PHE A 59 -12.63 -8.81 -3.04
CA PHE A 59 -13.11 -8.49 -1.70
C PHE A 59 -14.32 -9.34 -1.30
N GLY A 60 -15.29 -9.52 -2.20
CA GLY A 60 -16.45 -10.38 -1.97
C GLY A 60 -16.07 -11.82 -1.62
N ARG A 61 -15.07 -12.39 -2.32
CA ARG A 61 -14.54 -13.73 -2.05
C ARG A 61 -13.78 -13.83 -0.72
N LEU A 62 -13.06 -12.77 -0.36
CA LEU A 62 -12.24 -12.72 0.86
C LEU A 62 -13.02 -12.34 2.13
N ARG A 63 -14.32 -12.05 2.05
CA ARG A 63 -15.15 -11.66 3.22
C ARG A 63 -15.10 -12.65 4.39
N GLY A 64 -14.87 -13.93 4.14
CA GLY A 64 -14.72 -14.95 5.19
C GLY A 64 -13.30 -15.07 5.80
N MET A 65 -12.32 -14.30 5.29
CA MET A 65 -10.91 -14.40 5.67
C MET A 65 -10.39 -13.04 6.16
N PRO A 66 -10.57 -12.72 7.46
CA PRO A 66 -10.20 -11.41 8.00
C PRO A 66 -8.70 -11.10 7.85
N VAL A 67 -7.84 -12.11 7.92
CA VAL A 67 -6.39 -11.96 7.68
C VAL A 67 -6.09 -11.41 6.30
N ALA A 68 -6.74 -11.94 5.26
CA ALA A 68 -6.54 -11.50 3.88
C ALA A 68 -7.09 -10.08 3.66
N LEU A 69 -8.24 -9.75 4.27
CA LEU A 69 -8.80 -8.40 4.21
C LEU A 69 -7.92 -7.35 4.90
N SER A 70 -7.36 -7.66 6.06
CA SER A 70 -6.42 -6.75 6.75
C SER A 70 -5.20 -6.45 5.88
N VAL A 71 -4.63 -7.48 5.25
CA VAL A 71 -3.50 -7.31 4.32
C VAL A 71 -3.92 -6.50 3.08
N LEU A 72 -5.06 -6.82 2.48
CA LEU A 72 -5.58 -6.13 1.29
C LEU A 72 -5.72 -4.63 1.53
N PHE A 73 -6.24 -4.24 2.70
CA PHE A 73 -6.45 -2.84 3.00
C PHE A 73 -5.17 -2.10 3.36
N GLU A 74 -4.07 -2.74 3.73
CA GLU A 74 -2.81 -2.01 3.93
C GLU A 74 -2.29 -1.36 2.65
N PHE A 75 -2.60 -1.96 1.50
CA PHE A 75 -2.30 -1.36 0.19
C PHE A 75 -3.12 -0.10 -0.11
N ARG A 76 -4.12 0.26 0.69
CA ARG A 76 -4.84 1.54 0.55
C ARG A 76 -3.93 2.74 0.80
N LEU A 77 -2.89 2.55 1.61
CA LEU A 77 -1.96 3.61 1.98
C LEU A 77 -1.08 3.96 0.77
N PRO A 78 -0.78 5.24 0.53
CA PRO A 78 0.06 5.64 -0.58
C PRO A 78 1.48 5.09 -0.39
N GLY A 79 1.86 4.11 -1.22
CA GLY A 79 3.22 3.56 -1.27
C GLY A 79 4.20 4.44 -2.05
N ILE A 80 5.48 4.11 -1.96
CA ILE A 80 6.56 4.78 -2.71
C ILE A 80 6.55 4.27 -4.16
N ASN A 81 6.66 5.17 -5.13
CA ASN A 81 6.82 4.79 -6.54
C ASN A 81 8.26 4.32 -6.80
N PHE A 82 8.42 3.20 -7.48
CA PHE A 82 9.71 2.58 -7.78
C PHE A 82 9.74 2.07 -9.23
N GLY A 83 10.88 2.19 -9.92
CA GLY A 83 11.10 1.62 -11.26
C GLY A 83 10.42 2.34 -12.43
N ASP A 84 10.68 1.82 -13.64
CA ASP A 84 10.00 2.15 -14.90
C ASP A 84 9.65 0.84 -15.65
N PRO A 85 8.37 0.46 -15.79
CA PRO A 85 7.16 1.19 -15.40
C PRO A 85 6.99 1.30 -13.86
N PRO A 86 6.30 2.35 -13.36
CA PRO A 86 6.21 2.60 -11.93
C PRO A 86 5.43 1.50 -11.22
N VAL A 87 6.00 0.95 -10.16
CA VAL A 87 5.35 0.06 -9.20
C VAL A 87 5.32 0.70 -7.82
N LYS A 88 4.32 0.37 -7.02
CA LYS A 88 4.22 0.77 -5.61
C LYS A 88 4.92 -0.26 -4.74
N SER A 89 5.90 0.15 -3.94
CA SER A 89 6.57 -0.73 -2.99
C SER A 89 5.99 -0.61 -1.57
N PHE A 90 5.83 -1.75 -0.93
CA PHE A 90 5.34 -1.90 0.45
C PHE A 90 6.25 -2.87 1.20
N ARG A 91 6.69 -2.52 2.41
CA ARG A 91 7.47 -3.45 3.24
C ARG A 91 6.53 -4.45 3.91
N LEU A 92 6.84 -5.73 3.82
CA LEU A 92 6.05 -6.77 4.48
C LEU A 92 5.99 -6.58 6.00
N MET A 93 7.06 -6.05 6.59
CA MET A 93 7.10 -5.72 8.02
C MET A 93 6.15 -4.57 8.39
N ASP A 94 5.98 -3.58 7.50
CA ASP A 94 5.04 -2.48 7.74
C ASP A 94 3.61 -3.00 7.61
N ILE A 95 3.33 -3.86 6.61
CA ILE A 95 2.03 -4.55 6.48
C ILE A 95 1.74 -5.36 7.74
N LEU A 96 2.69 -6.16 8.22
CA LEU A 96 2.56 -6.93 9.46
C LEU A 96 2.20 -6.04 10.65
N HIS A 97 2.94 -4.95 10.84
CA HIS A 97 2.75 -4.04 11.97
C HIS A 97 1.40 -3.32 11.92
N ASN A 98 1.03 -2.78 10.76
CA ASN A 98 -0.18 -1.98 10.60
C ASN A 98 -1.46 -2.83 10.60
N SER A 99 -1.39 -4.04 10.03
CA SER A 99 -2.50 -5.01 10.04
C SER A 99 -2.70 -5.69 11.40
N LYS A 100 -1.78 -5.47 12.36
CA LYS A 100 -1.77 -6.09 13.70
C LYS A 100 -1.78 -7.62 13.67
N LEU A 101 -1.21 -8.21 12.61
CA LEU A 101 -1.07 -9.66 12.50
C LEU A 101 0.04 -10.16 13.43
N GLN A 102 -0.05 -11.43 13.83
CA GLN A 102 0.86 -11.99 14.85
C GLN A 102 2.22 -12.43 14.28
N GLY A 103 2.31 -12.59 12.96
CA GLY A 103 3.54 -13.01 12.32
C GLY A 103 3.50 -12.91 10.81
N ILE A 104 4.69 -12.94 10.20
CA ILE A 104 4.88 -12.83 8.75
C ILE A 104 4.14 -13.93 7.98
N GLU A 105 4.02 -15.14 8.54
CA GLU A 105 3.24 -16.24 7.96
C GLU A 105 1.78 -15.87 7.68
N GLN A 106 1.16 -15.05 8.56
CA GLN A 106 -0.21 -14.58 8.36
C GLN A 106 -0.30 -13.56 7.23
N VAL A 107 0.73 -12.71 7.08
CA VAL A 107 0.83 -11.78 5.94
C VAL A 107 0.94 -12.58 4.65
N MET A 108 1.84 -13.57 4.59
CA MET A 108 2.02 -14.43 3.42
C MET A 108 0.75 -15.22 3.10
N THR A 109 0.06 -15.75 4.12
CA THR A 109 -1.24 -16.43 3.94
C THR A 109 -2.31 -15.49 3.36
N GLY A 110 -2.34 -14.24 3.81
CA GLY A 110 -3.24 -13.23 3.27
C GLY A 110 -2.94 -12.90 1.80
N LEU A 111 -1.67 -12.72 1.46
CA LEU A 111 -1.23 -12.42 0.08
C LEU A 111 -1.46 -13.59 -0.87
N ASP A 112 -1.26 -14.83 -0.40
CA ASP A 112 -1.57 -16.03 -1.17
C ASP A 112 -3.08 -16.14 -1.45
N ALA A 113 -3.92 -15.90 -0.43
CA ALA A 113 -5.37 -15.89 -0.60
C ALA A 113 -5.85 -14.82 -1.59
N ILE A 114 -5.24 -13.63 -1.57
CA ILE A 114 -5.55 -12.55 -2.52
C ILE A 114 -5.11 -12.95 -3.94
N SER A 115 -3.89 -13.45 -4.10
CA SER A 115 -3.35 -13.89 -5.39
C SER A 115 -4.18 -15.02 -5.99
N LYS A 116 -4.60 -15.98 -5.16
CA LYS A 116 -5.48 -17.07 -5.56
C LYS A 116 -6.86 -16.58 -5.97
N ALA A 117 -7.45 -15.65 -5.21
CA ALA A 117 -8.75 -15.07 -5.56
C ALA A 117 -8.72 -14.36 -6.93
N LEU A 118 -7.60 -13.70 -7.26
CA LEU A 118 -7.38 -13.07 -8.56
C LEU A 118 -7.19 -14.11 -9.67
N ALA A 119 -6.35 -15.14 -9.45
CA ALA A 119 -6.14 -16.22 -10.40
C ALA A 119 -7.46 -16.95 -10.73
N ASP A 120 -8.27 -17.25 -9.71
CA ASP A 120 -9.60 -17.86 -9.86
C ASP A 120 -10.61 -16.93 -10.55
N LEU A 121 -10.46 -15.61 -10.44
CA LEU A 121 -11.31 -14.64 -11.10
C LEU A 121 -10.99 -14.53 -12.59
N ARG A 122 -9.71 -14.54 -12.95
CA ARG A 122 -9.24 -14.44 -14.34
C ARG A 122 -9.18 -15.79 -15.07
N GLY A 123 -9.23 -16.89 -14.33
CA GLY A 123 -9.01 -18.23 -14.89
C GLY A 123 -7.57 -18.46 -15.36
N ASP A 124 -6.62 -17.69 -14.84
CA ASP A 124 -5.21 -17.75 -15.23
C ASP A 124 -4.33 -17.91 -13.97
N PRO A 125 -3.70 -19.08 -13.77
CA PRO A 125 -2.84 -19.36 -12.62
C PRO A 125 -1.49 -18.62 -12.67
N GLY A 126 -1.13 -18.02 -13.82
CA GLY A 126 0.08 -17.22 -13.98
C GLY A 126 -0.07 -15.77 -13.50
N VAL A 127 -1.27 -15.35 -13.11
CA VAL A 127 -1.53 -13.98 -12.66
C VAL A 127 -1.14 -13.84 -11.20
N CYS A 128 -0.14 -13.00 -10.94
CA CYS A 128 0.27 -12.62 -9.59
C CYS A 128 -0.35 -11.26 -9.21
N PHE A 129 -0.92 -11.18 -8.01
CA PHE A 129 -1.44 -9.93 -7.46
C PHE A 129 -0.31 -8.95 -7.14
N CYS A 130 0.78 -9.46 -6.55
CA CYS A 130 1.96 -8.69 -6.19
C CYS A 130 3.25 -9.51 -6.40
N ASP A 131 4.34 -8.80 -6.67
CA ASP A 131 5.69 -9.37 -6.76
C ASP A 131 6.47 -9.14 -5.46
N PHE A 132 7.52 -9.92 -5.24
CA PHE A 132 8.38 -9.80 -4.06
C PHE A 132 9.86 -9.71 -4.44
N ASP A 133 10.64 -8.97 -3.65
CA ASP A 133 12.10 -9.04 -3.69
C ASP A 133 12.69 -9.85 -2.52
N SER A 134 14.00 -10.09 -2.59
CA SER A 134 14.75 -10.74 -1.51
C SER A 134 14.92 -9.89 -0.25
N GLU A 135 14.53 -8.62 -0.28
CA GLU A 135 14.63 -7.68 0.85
C GLU A 135 13.32 -7.57 1.64
N GLY A 136 12.26 -8.27 1.20
CA GLY A 136 10.96 -8.28 1.86
C GLY A 136 10.05 -7.12 1.45
N HIS A 137 10.25 -6.56 0.27
CA HIS A 137 9.33 -5.63 -0.37
C HIS A 137 8.32 -6.38 -1.23
N CYS A 138 7.07 -5.95 -1.15
CA CYS A 138 5.96 -6.33 -2.00
C CYS A 138 5.68 -5.21 -3.00
N PHE A 139 5.54 -5.54 -4.28
CA PHE A 139 5.33 -4.59 -5.37
C PHE A 139 3.94 -4.76 -5.98
N LEU A 140 3.24 -3.64 -6.16
CA LEU A 140 1.89 -3.59 -6.70
C LEU A 140 1.82 -2.61 -7.88
N ALA A 141 0.95 -2.87 -8.85
CA ALA A 141 0.63 -1.89 -9.88
C ALA A 141 -0.07 -0.65 -9.25
N PRO A 142 0.30 0.59 -9.62
CA PRO A 142 -0.33 1.80 -9.10
C PRO A 142 -1.84 1.85 -9.34
N GLU A 143 -2.31 1.29 -10.44
CA GLU A 143 -3.74 1.20 -10.80
C GLU A 143 -4.51 0.27 -9.85
N THR A 144 -3.89 -0.85 -9.47
CA THR A 144 -4.44 -1.76 -8.46
C THR A 144 -4.52 -1.09 -7.10
N GLN A 145 -3.50 -0.30 -6.74
CA GLN A 145 -3.47 0.49 -5.50
C GLN A 145 -4.62 1.50 -5.45
N ALA A 146 -4.84 2.24 -6.54
CA ALA A 146 -5.93 3.20 -6.65
C ALA A 146 -7.31 2.51 -6.52
N SER A 147 -7.47 1.34 -7.16
CA SER A 147 -8.69 0.54 -7.07
C SER A 147 -8.97 0.06 -5.63
N ILE A 148 -7.92 -0.36 -4.89
CA ILE A 148 -8.04 -0.73 -3.47
C ILE A 148 -8.43 0.48 -2.60
N ALA A 149 -7.80 1.63 -2.82
CA ALA A 149 -8.08 2.84 -2.06
C ALA A 149 -9.54 3.30 -2.25
N LYS A 150 -10.06 3.22 -3.48
CA LYS A 150 -11.45 3.52 -3.79
C LYS A 150 -12.42 2.53 -3.15
N LEU A 151 -12.15 1.22 -3.28
CA LEU A 151 -12.96 0.19 -2.65
C LEU A 151 -13.06 0.37 -1.13
N TRP A 152 -11.93 0.68 -0.47
CA TRP A 152 -11.94 1.00 0.96
C TRP A 152 -12.82 2.23 1.27
N HIS A 153 -12.69 3.29 0.47
CA HIS A 153 -13.52 4.49 0.63
C HIS A 153 -15.01 4.16 0.52
N ASP A 154 -15.41 3.41 -0.51
CA ASP A 154 -16.81 3.02 -0.73
C ASP A 154 -17.35 2.17 0.43
N ILE A 155 -16.55 1.25 0.96
CA ILE A 155 -16.94 0.43 2.12
C ILE A 155 -17.16 1.32 3.35
N VAL A 156 -16.22 2.22 3.67
CA VAL A 156 -16.32 3.11 4.83
C VAL A 156 -17.51 4.07 4.71
N VAL A 157 -17.72 4.67 3.54
CA VAL A 157 -18.85 5.57 3.27
C VAL A 157 -20.18 4.83 3.36
N GLN A 158 -20.27 3.59 2.88
CA GLN A 158 -21.48 2.77 3.03
C GLN A 158 -21.73 2.28 4.47
N GLN A 159 -20.73 2.33 5.35
CA GLN A 159 -20.88 1.97 6.77
C GLN A 159 -21.29 3.14 7.66
N GLU A 160 -21.30 4.39 7.16
CA GLU A 160 -21.87 5.51 7.90
C GLU A 160 -23.40 5.34 7.97
N PRO A 161 -23.98 5.05 9.15
CA PRO A 161 -25.42 5.02 9.28
C PRO A 161 -25.95 6.44 8.98
N PRO A 162 -27.08 6.59 8.25
CA PRO A 162 -27.68 7.90 8.05
C PRO A 162 -27.94 8.52 9.43
N ALA A 163 -27.26 9.62 9.71
CA ALA A 163 -27.40 10.39 10.92
C ALA A 163 -28.72 11.17 10.92
N ASP A 164 -29.85 10.47 10.85
CA ASP A 164 -31.17 11.08 11.07
C ASP A 164 -32.20 10.03 11.50
N THR A 165 -32.34 9.83 12.82
CA THR A 165 -33.55 9.31 13.49
C THR A 165 -33.37 9.34 15.02
N ARG A 166 -32.81 10.42 15.57
CA ARG A 166 -32.84 10.62 17.02
C ARG A 166 -32.91 12.10 17.39
N ARG A 167 -34.13 12.63 17.32
CA ARG A 167 -34.83 13.42 18.37
C ARG A 167 -35.96 14.23 17.74
N GLU A 168 -37.14 13.62 17.60
CA GLU A 168 -38.38 14.39 17.74
C GLU A 168 -38.57 14.70 19.23
N PRO A 169 -38.53 15.97 19.67
CA PRO A 169 -39.00 16.31 21.00
C PRO A 169 -40.53 16.22 20.98
N MET A 170 -41.07 15.28 21.75
CA MET A 170 -42.50 15.26 22.08
C MET A 170 -42.90 16.59 22.73
N LEU A 171 -43.50 17.49 21.95
CA LEU A 171 -44.36 18.54 22.47
C LEU A 171 -45.59 17.88 23.08
N ARG A 172 -45.53 17.59 24.39
CA ARG A 172 -46.73 17.40 25.19
C ARG A 172 -47.43 18.75 25.30
N SER A 173 -48.50 18.89 24.53
CA SER A 173 -49.53 19.89 24.72
C SER A 173 -50.15 19.73 26.12
N ALA A 174 -50.12 20.80 26.92
CA ALA A 174 -50.96 20.97 28.08
C ALA A 174 -51.53 22.39 28.02
N GLY A 175 -52.80 22.46 27.64
CA GLY A 175 -53.67 23.64 27.59
C GLY A 175 -55.10 23.13 27.48
#